data_AF-R1GQ90-F1
#
_entry.id   AF-R1GQ90-F1
#
_cell.length_a   1.000
_cell.length_b   1.000
_cell.length_c   1.000
_cell.angle_alpha   90.00
_cell.angle_beta   90.00
_cell.angle_gamma   90.00
#
_symmetry.space_group_name_H-M   'P 1'
#
loop_
_entity.id
_entity.type
_entity.pdbx_description
1 polymer ?
#
loop_
_entity_poly.entity_id
_entity_poly.type
_entity_poly.pdbx_seq_one_letter_code
_entity_poly.pdbx_strand_id
1 'polypeptide(L)'
;MGWFSSSTPAGPKPSSDGAFEAPDRSSRAQCWEARDAFFQCLDRHNIIDSVTNKDEAVAHCRREDEAFAQNCASSWVQYFKKRRVVDHKKEQTLKQLQAEGARPLPQSQA
;
A
#
# COMPACT_ATOMS: atom_id res chain seq x y z
N MET A 1 -12.22 36.79 15.02
CA MET A 1 -11.28 35.93 15.77
C MET A 1 -11.97 34.61 16.04
N GLY A 2 -11.67 33.57 15.27
CA GLY A 2 -12.32 32.26 15.39
C GLY A 2 -11.53 31.26 14.56
N TRP A 3 -10.45 30.76 15.16
CA TRP A 3 -9.50 29.86 14.51
C TRP A 3 -10.01 28.42 14.58
N PHE A 4 -10.19 27.82 13.42
CA PHE A 4 -10.56 26.41 13.27
C PHE A 4 -9.44 25.53 13.83
N SER A 5 -9.73 24.79 14.90
CA SER A 5 -8.86 23.70 15.38
C SER A 5 -9.16 22.45 14.56
N SER A 6 -8.37 22.22 13.52
CA SER A 6 -8.34 20.95 12.80
C SER A 6 -7.31 20.03 13.44
N SER A 7 -7.76 18.93 14.04
CA SER A 7 -6.90 17.83 14.49
C SER A 7 -6.32 17.11 13.27
N THR A 8 -5.09 17.41 12.89
CA THR A 8 -4.34 16.66 11.89
C THR A 8 -3.93 15.28 12.45
N PRO A 9 -4.06 14.19 11.67
CA PRO A 9 -3.46 12.91 12.04
C PRO A 9 -1.94 13.09 12.07
N ALA A 10 -1.29 12.60 13.13
CA ALA A 10 0.13 12.79 13.38
C ALA A 10 0.98 12.33 12.17
N GLY A 11 1.46 13.30 11.40
CA GLY A 11 2.49 13.09 10.39
C GLY A 11 3.84 12.76 11.05
N PRO A 12 4.83 12.31 10.26
CA PRO A 12 6.16 12.01 10.79
C PRO A 12 6.75 13.25 11.46
N LYS A 13 7.38 13.06 12.62
CA LYS A 13 7.92 14.19 13.40
C LYS A 13 9.12 14.80 12.65
N PRO A 14 9.24 16.13 12.58
CA PRO A 14 10.44 16.76 12.07
C PRO A 14 11.60 16.49 13.05
N SER A 15 12.74 16.06 12.51
CA SER A 15 14.03 16.02 13.20
C SER A 15 14.46 17.45 13.59
N SER A 16 15.42 17.58 14.52
CA SER A 16 15.99 18.86 14.97
C SER A 16 16.46 19.76 13.82
N ASP A 17 16.80 19.16 12.68
CA ASP A 17 17.37 19.83 11.51
C ASP A 17 16.29 20.18 10.46
N GLY A 18 15.00 20.02 10.79
CA GLY A 18 13.88 20.31 9.87
C GLY A 18 13.66 19.25 8.78
N ALA A 19 14.46 18.19 8.75
CA ALA A 19 14.21 17.02 7.91
C ALA A 19 13.11 16.15 8.54
N PHE A 20 12.15 15.67 7.74
CA PHE A 20 11.22 14.65 8.21
C PHE A 20 12.00 13.40 8.64
N GLU A 21 11.84 13.00 9.90
CA GLU A 21 12.58 11.88 10.44
C GLU A 21 12.08 10.60 9.75
N ALA A 22 12.96 10.00 8.94
CA ALA A 22 12.64 8.76 8.28
C ALA A 22 12.35 7.69 9.33
N PRO A 23 11.27 6.90 9.19
CA PRO A 23 10.99 5.82 10.12
C PRO A 23 12.21 4.91 10.25
N ASP A 24 12.59 4.59 11.50
CA ASP A 24 13.71 3.73 11.81
C ASP A 24 13.57 2.34 11.13
N ARG A 25 14.67 1.57 11.06
CA ARG A 25 14.63 0.27 10.36
C ARG A 25 13.60 -0.70 10.96
N SER A 26 13.38 -0.65 12.27
CA SER A 26 12.42 -1.47 13.00
C SER A 26 10.96 -1.15 12.64
N SER A 27 10.58 0.12 12.59
CA SER A 27 9.23 0.55 12.24
C SER A 27 8.89 0.24 10.77
N ARG A 28 9.86 0.34 9.86
CA ARG A 28 9.66 -0.11 8.47
C ARG A 28 9.45 -1.62 8.37
N ALA A 29 10.19 -2.41 9.16
CA ALA A 29 9.98 -3.86 9.21
C ALA A 29 8.57 -4.19 9.71
N GLN A 30 8.12 -3.57 10.81
CA GLN A 30 6.75 -3.74 11.33
C GLN A 30 5.69 -3.34 10.31
N CYS A 31 5.91 -2.25 9.57
CA CYS A 31 5.01 -1.83 8.50
C CYS A 31 4.91 -2.89 7.38
N TRP A 32 6.03 -3.47 6.94
CA TRP A 32 6.03 -4.49 5.89
C TRP A 32 5.38 -5.80 6.36
N GLU A 33 5.64 -6.22 7.59
CA GLU A 33 4.96 -7.39 8.19
C GLU A 33 3.44 -7.18 8.25
N ALA A 34 2.98 -6.00 8.69
CA ALA A 34 1.56 -5.68 8.73
C ALA A 34 0.93 -5.59 7.33
N ARG A 35 1.66 -5.05 6.35
CA ARG A 35 1.26 -5.03 4.93
C ARG A 35 1.07 -6.45 4.41
N ASP A 36 2.04 -7.32 4.66
CA ASP A 36 2.06 -8.68 4.12
C ASP A 36 0.95 -9.53 4.76
N ALA A 37 0.70 -9.35 6.07
CA ALA A 37 -0.43 -9.97 6.75
C ALA A 37 -1.79 -9.53 6.15
N PHE A 38 -1.97 -8.23 5.90
CA PHE A 38 -3.18 -7.70 5.26
C PHE A 38 -3.36 -8.28 3.85
N PHE A 39 -2.31 -8.30 3.05
CA PHE A 39 -2.34 -8.85 1.69
C PHE A 39 -2.60 -10.35 1.67
N GLN A 40 -2.01 -11.12 2.57
CA GLN A 40 -2.31 -12.54 2.71
C GLN A 40 -3.78 -12.79 3.09
N CYS A 41 -4.37 -11.92 3.92
CA CYS A 41 -5.80 -12.00 4.21
C CYS A 41 -6.63 -11.77 2.95
N LEU A 42 -6.34 -10.69 2.21
CA LEU A 42 -7.01 -10.40 0.95
C LEU A 42 -6.90 -11.56 -0.05
N ASP A 43 -5.73 -12.19 -0.16
CA ASP A 43 -5.49 -13.35 -1.03
C ASP A 43 -6.36 -14.55 -0.66
N ARG A 44 -6.52 -14.85 0.64
CA ARG A 44 -7.41 -15.93 1.11
C ARG A 44 -8.88 -15.70 0.74
N HIS A 45 -9.30 -14.44 0.63
CA HIS A 45 -10.66 -14.05 0.28
C HIS A 45 -10.82 -13.67 -1.21
N ASN A 46 -9.79 -13.85 -2.04
CA ASN A 46 -9.76 -13.49 -3.46
C ASN A 46 -10.06 -12.01 -3.73
N ILE A 47 -9.69 -11.12 -2.81
CA ILE A 47 -9.87 -9.68 -2.93
C ILE A 47 -8.58 -9.08 -3.50
N ILE A 48 -8.61 -8.67 -4.78
CA ILE A 48 -7.44 -8.00 -5.39
C ILE A 48 -7.48 -6.49 -5.12
N ASP A 49 -8.64 -5.86 -5.33
CA ASP A 49 -8.82 -4.42 -5.19
C ASP A 49 -9.54 -4.07 -3.89
N SER A 50 -8.76 -3.91 -2.82
CA SER A 50 -9.26 -3.42 -1.53
C SER A 50 -9.52 -1.91 -1.50
N VAL A 51 -9.20 -1.17 -2.58
CA VAL A 51 -9.46 0.28 -2.67
C VAL A 51 -10.88 0.53 -3.15
N THR A 52 -11.34 -0.26 -4.12
CA THR A 52 -12.72 -0.21 -4.63
C THR A 52 -13.66 -1.03 -3.74
N ASN A 53 -13.26 -2.26 -3.36
CA ASN A 53 -14.08 -3.16 -2.54
C ASN A 53 -13.75 -3.02 -1.05
N LYS A 54 -13.92 -1.81 -0.51
CA LYS A 54 -13.57 -1.51 0.89
C LYS A 54 -14.41 -2.31 1.87
N ASP A 55 -15.71 -2.44 1.61
CA ASP A 55 -16.63 -3.09 2.53
C ASP A 55 -16.33 -4.59 2.67
N GLU A 56 -16.00 -5.26 1.56
CA GLU A 56 -15.57 -6.67 1.57
C GLU A 56 -14.22 -6.86 2.27
N ALA A 57 -13.26 -5.97 1.99
CA ALA A 57 -11.96 -5.99 2.65
C ALA A 57 -12.10 -5.78 4.17
N VAL A 58 -12.98 -4.88 4.61
CA VAL A 58 -13.28 -4.67 6.03
C VAL A 58 -14.07 -5.84 6.62
N ALA A 59 -15.00 -6.44 5.88
CA ALA A 59 -15.79 -7.57 6.39
C ALA A 59 -14.90 -8.79 6.71
N HIS A 60 -13.86 -9.03 5.91
CA HIS A 60 -13.02 -10.22 6.04
C HIS A 60 -11.66 -9.96 6.70
N CYS A 61 -11.09 -8.78 6.53
CA CYS A 61 -9.69 -8.48 6.89
C CYS A 61 -9.55 -7.22 7.77
N ARG A 62 -10.59 -6.84 8.52
CA ARG A 62 -10.57 -5.64 9.40
C ARG A 62 -9.36 -5.61 10.32
N ARG A 63 -9.07 -6.72 10.99
CA ARG A 63 -8.01 -6.78 12.00
C ARG A 63 -6.64 -6.47 11.38
N GLU A 64 -6.35 -7.08 10.24
CA GLU A 64 -5.12 -6.86 9.50
C GLU A 64 -5.09 -5.46 8.86
N ASP A 65 -6.23 -4.93 8.42
CA ASP A 65 -6.32 -3.57 7.87
C ASP A 65 -6.03 -2.50 8.94
N GLU A 66 -6.58 -2.68 10.15
CA GLU A 66 -6.31 -1.82 11.30
C GLU A 66 -4.83 -1.91 11.73
N ALA A 67 -4.27 -3.11 11.80
CA ALA A 67 -2.85 -3.30 12.09
C ALA A 67 -1.97 -2.66 11.02
N PHE A 68 -2.34 -2.75 9.74
CA PHE A 68 -1.63 -2.10 8.66
C PHE A 68 -1.71 -0.57 8.74
N ALA A 69 -2.87 -0.03 9.08
CA ALA A 69 -3.06 1.40 9.29
C ALA A 69 -2.32 1.95 10.51
N GLN A 70 -2.18 1.16 11.58
CA GLN A 70 -1.48 1.54 12.81
C GLN A 70 0.05 1.48 12.67
N ASN A 71 0.57 0.46 11.97
CA ASN A 71 2.02 0.22 11.89
C ASN A 71 2.70 0.91 10.71
N CYS A 72 1.95 1.54 9.80
CA CYS A 72 2.48 2.22 8.63
C CYS A 72 2.05 3.68 8.55
N ALA A 73 2.87 4.50 7.89
CA ALA A 73 2.46 5.83 7.48
C ALA A 73 1.24 5.76 6.54
N SER A 74 0.24 6.63 6.75
CA SER A 74 -1.00 6.62 5.97
C SER A 74 -0.78 6.76 4.46
N SER A 75 0.23 7.53 4.04
CA SER A 75 0.64 7.66 2.64
C SER A 75 1.17 6.34 2.06
N TRP A 76 1.89 5.55 2.85
CA TRP A 76 2.39 4.25 2.46
C TRP A 76 1.26 3.23 2.34
N VAL A 77 0.31 3.23 3.28
CA VAL A 77 -0.88 2.37 3.22
C VAL A 77 -1.67 2.62 1.93
N GLN A 78 -1.95 3.89 1.63
CA GLN A 78 -2.64 4.26 0.40
C GLN A 78 -1.86 3.87 -0.85
N TYR A 79 -0.54 4.11 -0.86
CA TYR A 79 0.33 3.75 -1.96
C TYR A 79 0.33 2.23 -2.21
N PHE A 80 0.58 1.42 -1.19
CA PHE A 80 0.67 -0.03 -1.33
C PHE A 80 -0.66 -0.66 -1.78
N LYS A 81 -1.79 -0.22 -1.23
CA LYS A 81 -3.12 -0.70 -1.67
C LYS A 81 -3.34 -0.43 -3.16
N LYS A 82 -3.02 0.78 -3.64
CA LYS A 82 -3.10 1.12 -5.07
C LYS A 82 -2.09 0.34 -5.91
N ARG A 83 -0.86 0.19 -5.41
CA ARG A 83 0.24 -0.49 -6.10
C ARG A 83 -0.12 -1.94 -6.40
N ARG A 84 -0.70 -2.66 -5.43
CA ARG A 84 -1.17 -4.04 -5.60
C ARG A 84 -2.13 -4.20 -6.79
N VAL A 85 -3.08 -3.28 -6.96
CA VAL A 85 -4.03 -3.29 -8.08
C VAL A 85 -3.34 -3.02 -9.42
N VAL A 86 -2.43 -2.04 -9.46
CA VAL A 86 -1.68 -1.69 -10.67
C VAL A 86 -0.77 -2.85 -11.10
N ASP A 87 -0.05 -3.45 -10.16
CA ASP A 87 0.85 -4.56 -10.45
C ASP A 87 0.06 -5.78 -10.94
N HIS A 88 -1.08 -6.10 -10.32
CA HIS A 88 -1.96 -7.15 -10.81
C HIS A 88 -2.45 -6.88 -12.24
N LYS A 89 -2.94 -5.67 -12.53
CA LYS A 89 -3.39 -5.30 -13.89
C LYS A 89 -2.26 -5.40 -14.90
N LYS A 90 -1.06 -4.92 -14.55
CA LYS A 90 0.13 -5.02 -15.38
C LYS A 90 0.45 -6.49 -15.71
N GLU A 91 0.40 -7.37 -14.72
CA GLU A 91 0.63 -8.81 -14.95
C GLU A 91 -0.42 -9.42 -15.87
N GLN A 92 -1.70 -9.09 -15.72
CA GLN A 92 -2.76 -9.57 -16.61
C GLN A 92 -2.56 -9.07 -18.04
N THR A 93 -2.26 -7.78 -18.22
CA THR A 93 -1.97 -7.21 -19.54
C THR A 93 -0.75 -7.87 -20.18
N LEU A 94 0.32 -8.09 -19.42
CA LEU A 94 1.51 -8.76 -19.94
C LEU A 94 1.22 -10.21 -20.37
N LYS A 95 0.43 -10.96 -19.59
CA LYS A 95 0.00 -12.31 -19.94
C LYS A 95 -0.84 -12.32 -21.21
N GLN A 96 -1.76 -11.36 -21.35
CA GLN A 96 -2.59 -11.22 -22.55
C GLN A 96 -1.73 -10.94 -23.79
N LEU A 97 -0.83 -9.95 -23.72
CA LEU A 97 0.05 -9.60 -24.84
C LEU A 97 0.95 -10.78 -25.25
N GLN A 98 1.45 -11.56 -24.29
CA GLN A 98 2.21 -12.78 -24.57
C GLN A 98 1.38 -13.85 -25.28
N ALA A 99 0.11 -14.02 -24.88
CA ALA A 99 -0.81 -14.95 -25.55
C ALA A 99 -1.15 -14.50 -26.98
N GLU A 100 -1.18 -13.19 -27.23
CA GLU A 100 -1.37 -12.59 -28.56
C GLU A 100 -0.08 -12.61 -29.42
N GLY A 101 1.02 -13.17 -28.90
CA GLY A 101 2.29 -13.34 -29.63
C GLY A 101 3.22 -12.12 -29.60
N ALA A 102 2.96 -11.13 -28.73
CA ALA A 102 3.86 -10.00 -28.55
C ALA A 102 5.21 -10.48 -27.98
N ARG A 103 6.31 -9.95 -28.54
CA ARG A 103 7.68 -10.24 -28.08
C ARG A 103 8.16 -9.12 -27.15
N PRO A 104 8.86 -9.44 -26.05
CA PRO A 104 9.44 -8.42 -25.19
C PRO A 104 10.44 -7.58 -25.99
N LEU A 105 10.39 -6.26 -25.83
CA LEU A 105 11.42 -5.39 -26.39
C LEU A 105 12.77 -5.72 -25.75
N PRO A 106 13.87 -5.77 -26.51
CA PRO A 106 15.20 -5.90 -25.93
C PRO A 106 15.41 -4.76 -24.93
N GLN A 107 15.72 -5.10 -23.68
CA GLN A 107 16.02 -4.11 -22.65
C GLN A 107 17.34 -3.41 -23.04
N SER A 108 17.25 -2.31 -23.79
CA SER A 108 18.39 -1.42 -23.99
C SER A 108 18.71 -0.82 -22.63
N GLN A 109 19.82 -1.28 -22.05
CA GLN A 109 20.38 -0.79 -20.80
C GLN A 109 20.59 0.72 -20.91
N ALA A 110 20.07 1.47 -19.94
CA ALA A 110 20.35 2.89 -19.77
C ALA A 110 21.74 3.08 -19.14
#